data_AF-A0A975L9G5-F1
#
_entry.id   AF-A0A975L9G5-F1
#
_cell.length_a   1.000
_cell.length_b   1.000
_cell.length_c   1.000
_cell.angle_alpha   90.00
_cell.angle_beta   90.00
_cell.angle_gamma   90.00
#
_symmetry.space_group_name_H-M   'P 1'
#
loop_
_entity.id
_entity.type
_entity.pdbx_description
1 polymer ?
#
loop_
_entity_poly.entity_id
_entity_poly.type
_entity_poly.pdbx_seq_one_letter_code
_entity_poly.pdbx_strand_id
1 'polypeptide(L)'
;MDTGIRGYSVEENPLTEEERGRIEETVGKKRASSFIRQRERGRVSFHHRGTGQDRPLDYAEESSGTQALLALGTVIMGLLERGGTLVVDEIDTSLHTLLSGSLISLFKDPENNPHGAQLIFTSHDTSLLGRVHGREVLTEDEIWLTEKDTEGATSLFPMSSYESAGEENRDRRYLVGRYGAVPFVDEDLLIRALRPRTDALENDGSGEESPMRKGRSQGRRPGPRREHAKVLILGEGETEREYFTGLRRHFKELSAGAPVGQGHVPEPVSVEIAARTAASLIVKEALDRRSEGYSEIWAVFDTEGENVHQLRARVRDTKCSNAEATVRTAVSHPAFEVWLLFHHLNPGALSGCHQPKDAERLLRKTVPQWAKGQVRRGKTGTAFSDFGSGLNRARTRAASTRVDHYDGRPWSDVHQVVDAIERQYREGSG
;
A
#
# COMPACT_ATOMS: atom_id res chain seq x y z
N MET A 1 -22.76 -16.23 16.26
CA MET A 1 -23.43 -15.36 15.26
C MET A 1 -24.91 -15.35 15.60
N ASP A 2 -25.55 -14.18 15.62
CA ASP A 2 -26.99 -14.09 15.78
C ASP A 2 -27.63 -14.30 14.41
N THR A 3 -27.65 -15.57 13.95
CA THR A 3 -28.33 -15.92 12.69
C THR A 3 -29.85 -15.78 12.81
N GLY A 4 -30.38 -15.58 14.02
CA GLY A 4 -31.81 -15.60 14.29
C GLY A 4 -32.45 -16.99 14.24
N ILE A 5 -31.75 -17.99 13.69
CA ILE A 5 -32.22 -19.37 13.51
C ILE A 5 -32.30 -20.10 14.85
N ARG A 6 -33.47 -20.63 15.17
CA ARG A 6 -33.72 -21.48 16.35
C ARG A 6 -33.92 -22.95 16.02
N GLY A 7 -34.21 -23.26 14.77
CA GLY A 7 -34.45 -24.61 14.29
C GLY A 7 -34.63 -24.64 12.79
N TYR A 8 -34.86 -25.83 12.25
CA TYR A 8 -35.19 -26.02 10.85
C TYR A 8 -36.27 -27.10 10.72
N SER A 9 -37.04 -27.03 9.64
CA SER A 9 -38.00 -28.05 9.23
C SER A 9 -37.69 -28.47 7.79
N VAL A 10 -37.89 -29.75 7.49
CA VAL A 10 -37.77 -30.29 6.13
C VAL A 10 -39.15 -30.73 5.70
N GLU A 11 -39.66 -30.11 4.63
CA GLU A 11 -40.91 -30.48 3.99
C GLU A 11 -40.58 -31.37 2.79
N GLU A 12 -40.94 -32.65 2.84
CA GLU A 12 -40.75 -33.56 1.72
C GLU A 12 -41.68 -33.16 0.57
N ASN A 13 -41.16 -33.16 -0.66
CA ASN A 13 -41.94 -32.85 -1.86
C ASN A 13 -41.96 -34.06 -2.82
N PRO A 14 -42.64 -35.16 -2.47
CA PRO A 14 -42.69 -36.35 -3.30
C PRO A 14 -43.44 -36.07 -4.61
N LEU A 15 -42.88 -36.47 -5.75
CA LEU A 15 -43.55 -36.33 -7.04
C LEU A 15 -44.62 -37.42 -7.22
N THR A 16 -45.75 -37.03 -7.79
CA THR A 16 -46.78 -38.00 -8.20
C THR A 16 -46.30 -38.84 -9.39
N GLU A 17 -46.83 -40.06 -9.54
CA GLU A 17 -46.47 -40.95 -10.66
C GLU A 17 -46.74 -40.33 -12.04
N GLU A 18 -47.79 -39.52 -12.17
CA GLU A 18 -48.08 -38.78 -13.40
C GLU A 18 -47.04 -37.70 -13.73
N GLU A 19 -46.48 -37.05 -12.70
CA GLU A 19 -45.42 -36.06 -12.89
C GLU A 19 -44.08 -36.72 -13.23
N ARG A 20 -43.76 -37.86 -12.58
CA ARG A 20 -42.59 -38.67 -12.96
C ARG A 20 -42.69 -39.11 -14.42
N GLY A 21 -43.86 -39.61 -14.84
CA GLY A 21 -44.12 -40.03 -16.22
C GLY A 21 -43.91 -38.90 -17.23
N ARG A 22 -44.42 -37.70 -16.95
CA ARG A 22 -44.22 -36.51 -17.82
C ARG A 22 -42.76 -36.09 -17.94
N ILE A 23 -41.98 -36.18 -16.85
CA ILE A 23 -40.54 -35.88 -16.86
C ILE A 23 -39.78 -36.94 -17.67
N GLU A 24 -40.14 -38.21 -17.52
CA GLU A 24 -39.55 -39.30 -18.30
C GLU A 24 -39.81 -39.18 -19.80
N GLU A 25 -41.00 -38.74 -20.19
CA GLU A 25 -41.38 -38.51 -21.59
C GLU A 25 -40.63 -37.31 -22.19
N THR A 26 -40.45 -36.24 -21.41
CA THR A 26 -39.83 -34.99 -21.89
C THR A 26 -38.31 -35.09 -22.00
N VAL A 27 -37.65 -35.72 -21.02
CA VAL A 27 -36.18 -35.71 -20.89
C VAL A 27 -35.55 -37.08 -21.18
N GLY A 28 -36.39 -38.11 -21.35
CA GLY A 28 -35.99 -39.50 -21.56
C GLY A 28 -35.63 -40.23 -20.26
N LYS A 29 -36.06 -41.49 -20.13
CA LYS A 29 -35.88 -42.33 -18.93
C LYS A 29 -34.46 -42.34 -18.33
N LYS A 30 -33.42 -42.32 -19.18
CA LYS A 30 -32.01 -42.31 -18.71
C LYS A 30 -31.60 -41.04 -17.98
N ARG A 31 -32.21 -39.89 -18.30
CA ARG A 31 -31.90 -38.59 -17.66
C ARG A 31 -32.93 -38.22 -16.60
N ALA A 32 -34.15 -38.76 -16.67
CA ALA A 32 -35.23 -38.43 -15.76
C ALA A 32 -34.91 -38.69 -14.29
N SER A 33 -34.13 -39.73 -13.97
CA SER A 33 -33.78 -40.09 -12.59
C SER A 33 -33.07 -38.96 -11.83
N SER A 34 -32.17 -38.20 -12.48
CA SER A 34 -31.51 -37.06 -11.83
C SER A 34 -32.47 -35.88 -11.63
N PHE A 35 -33.35 -35.63 -12.60
CA PHE A 35 -34.35 -34.54 -12.53
C PHE A 35 -35.43 -34.81 -11.48
N ILE A 36 -35.92 -36.04 -11.42
CA ILE A 36 -36.87 -36.50 -10.40
C ILE A 36 -36.24 -36.35 -9.01
N ARG A 37 -35.01 -36.87 -8.81
CA ARG A 37 -34.30 -36.73 -7.53
C ARG A 37 -34.06 -35.27 -7.13
N GLN A 38 -33.87 -34.38 -8.09
CA GLN A 38 -33.71 -32.95 -7.82
C GLN A 38 -35.03 -32.27 -7.44
N ARG A 39 -36.15 -32.64 -8.08
CA ARG A 39 -37.49 -32.12 -7.75
C ARG A 39 -38.05 -32.65 -6.42
N GLU A 40 -37.64 -33.85 -6.04
CA GLU A 40 -38.00 -34.48 -4.77
C GLU A 40 -37.11 -34.10 -3.60
N ARG A 41 -36.10 -33.24 -3.82
CA ARG A 41 -35.35 -32.66 -2.70
C ARG A 41 -36.32 -31.89 -1.82
N GLY A 42 -36.48 -32.34 -0.58
CA GLY A 42 -37.31 -31.67 0.41
C GLY A 42 -36.92 -30.21 0.57
N ARG A 43 -37.91 -29.34 0.78
CA ARG A 43 -37.71 -27.92 1.02
C ARG A 43 -37.28 -27.74 2.48
N VAL A 44 -36.10 -27.16 2.69
CA VAL A 44 -35.61 -26.84 4.03
C VAL A 44 -35.98 -25.39 4.34
N SER A 45 -36.67 -25.20 5.45
CA SER A 45 -37.03 -23.87 5.99
C SER A 45 -36.46 -23.72 7.40
N PHE A 46 -35.88 -22.56 7.70
CA PHE A 46 -35.24 -22.22 8.97
C PHE A 46 -36.15 -21.31 9.78
N HIS A 47 -36.28 -21.57 11.08
CA HIS A 47 -37.23 -20.86 11.94
C HIS A 47 -36.53 -19.72 12.66
N HIS A 48 -36.95 -18.48 12.37
CA HIS A 48 -36.37 -17.25 12.91
C HIS A 48 -37.22 -16.63 13.99
N ARG A 49 -36.56 -16.03 15.00
CA ARG A 49 -37.26 -15.32 16.08
C ARG A 49 -38.00 -14.09 15.55
N GLY A 50 -39.34 -14.11 15.62
CA GLY A 50 -40.20 -12.96 15.32
C GLY A 50 -40.81 -12.31 16.57
N THR A 51 -41.35 -11.10 16.43
CA THR A 51 -42.18 -10.46 17.47
C THR A 51 -43.52 -11.19 17.61
N GLY A 52 -43.53 -12.32 18.33
CA GLY A 52 -44.73 -13.11 18.66
C GLY A 52 -44.60 -14.60 18.32
N GLN A 53 -44.44 -14.93 17.05
CA GLN A 53 -44.23 -16.30 16.55
C GLN A 53 -42.98 -16.38 15.68
N ASP A 54 -42.33 -17.54 15.69
CA ASP A 54 -41.20 -17.81 14.82
C ASP A 54 -41.66 -17.83 13.36
N ARG A 55 -40.87 -17.22 12.47
CA ARG A 55 -41.16 -17.15 11.04
C ARG A 55 -40.26 -18.11 10.27
N PRO A 56 -40.82 -19.03 9.47
CA PRO A 56 -40.02 -19.85 8.59
C PRO A 56 -39.50 -19.00 7.42
N LEU A 57 -38.21 -19.11 7.14
CA LEU A 57 -37.59 -18.61 5.93
C LEU A 57 -37.03 -19.81 5.15
N ASP A 58 -37.28 -19.87 3.86
CA ASP A 58 -36.61 -20.84 3.01
C ASP A 58 -35.11 -20.52 2.89
N TYR A 59 -34.31 -21.52 2.52
CA TYR A 59 -32.88 -21.31 2.25
C TYR A 59 -32.62 -20.12 1.31
N ALA A 60 -33.45 -19.92 0.29
CA ALA A 60 -33.30 -18.81 -0.67
C ALA A 60 -33.60 -17.42 -0.09
N GLU A 61 -34.34 -17.36 1.03
CA GLU A 61 -34.72 -16.12 1.73
C GLU A 61 -33.72 -15.74 2.83
N GLU A 62 -32.80 -16.65 3.18
CA GLU A 62 -31.72 -16.39 4.12
C GLU A 62 -30.75 -15.31 3.62
N SER A 63 -30.05 -14.67 4.56
CA SER A 63 -28.94 -13.79 4.20
C SER A 63 -27.84 -14.57 3.47
N SER A 64 -27.10 -13.90 2.58
CA SER A 64 -25.99 -14.52 1.84
C SER A 64 -24.96 -15.16 2.77
N GLY A 65 -24.67 -14.55 3.92
CA GLY A 65 -23.76 -15.11 4.92
C GLY A 65 -24.30 -16.36 5.61
N THR A 66 -25.60 -16.41 5.89
CA THR A 66 -26.24 -17.62 6.44
C THR A 66 -26.24 -18.75 5.41
N GLN A 67 -26.56 -18.44 4.14
CA GLN A 67 -26.52 -19.41 3.04
C GLN A 67 -25.13 -20.00 2.84
N ALA A 68 -24.10 -19.14 2.84
CA ALA A 68 -22.70 -19.53 2.73
C ALA A 68 -22.25 -20.40 3.92
N LEU A 69 -22.61 -20.01 5.15
CA LEU A 69 -22.29 -20.76 6.36
C LEU A 69 -22.92 -22.17 6.33
N LEU A 70 -24.20 -22.26 5.96
CA LEU A 70 -24.90 -23.56 5.89
C LEU A 70 -24.29 -24.45 4.81
N ALA A 71 -24.02 -23.90 3.61
CA ALA A 71 -23.39 -24.66 2.53
C ALA A 71 -22.01 -25.18 2.95
N LEU A 72 -21.14 -24.29 3.45
CA LEU A 72 -19.78 -24.65 3.85
C LEU A 72 -19.78 -25.59 5.07
N GLY A 73 -20.65 -25.35 6.05
CA GLY A 73 -20.81 -26.18 7.24
C GLY A 73 -21.17 -27.63 6.90
N THR A 74 -22.08 -27.87 5.95
CA THR A 74 -22.42 -29.24 5.54
C THR A 74 -21.25 -29.99 4.93
N VAL A 75 -20.39 -29.30 4.16
CA VAL A 75 -19.19 -29.89 3.56
C VAL A 75 -18.14 -30.17 4.63
N ILE A 76 -17.88 -29.20 5.51
CA ILE A 76 -16.89 -29.33 6.59
C ILE A 76 -17.25 -30.48 7.52
N MET A 77 -18.49 -30.59 7.99
CA MET A 77 -18.91 -31.67 8.90
C MET A 77 -18.68 -33.04 8.26
N GLY A 78 -19.08 -33.21 7.00
CA GLY A 78 -18.88 -34.46 6.28
C GLY A 78 -17.41 -34.82 6.02
N LEU A 79 -16.51 -33.82 6.03
CA LEU A 79 -15.07 -34.00 5.89
C LEU A 79 -14.39 -34.30 7.22
N LEU A 80 -14.76 -33.62 8.31
CA LEU A 80 -14.25 -33.87 9.66
C LEU A 80 -14.55 -35.32 10.11
N GLU A 81 -15.71 -35.87 9.73
CA GLU A 81 -16.10 -37.26 10.00
C GLU A 81 -15.31 -38.32 9.22
N ARG A 82 -14.70 -37.97 8.09
CA ARG A 82 -14.09 -38.94 7.16
C ARG A 82 -12.62 -38.69 6.86
N GLY A 83 -12.09 -37.54 7.26
CA GLY A 83 -10.81 -37.02 6.79
C GLY A 83 -10.86 -36.53 5.33
N GLY A 84 -9.73 -36.01 4.85
CA GLY A 84 -9.57 -35.49 3.49
C GLY A 84 -9.17 -34.03 3.44
N THR A 85 -9.01 -33.47 2.24
CA THR A 85 -8.57 -32.08 2.05
C THR A 85 -9.69 -31.26 1.41
N LEU A 86 -10.02 -30.14 2.02
CA LEU A 86 -10.92 -29.12 1.48
C LEU A 86 -10.10 -27.91 1.05
N VAL A 87 -10.31 -27.48 -0.19
CA VAL A 87 -9.71 -26.26 -0.75
C VAL A 87 -10.82 -25.24 -0.97
N VAL A 88 -10.68 -24.06 -0.36
CA VAL A 88 -11.69 -22.99 -0.42
C VAL A 88 -11.04 -21.70 -0.90
N ASP A 89 -11.55 -21.13 -1.98
CA ASP A 89 -11.16 -19.78 -2.39
C ASP A 89 -11.99 -18.76 -1.59
N GLU A 90 -11.33 -17.74 -1.06
CA GLU A 90 -11.89 -16.62 -0.29
C GLU A 90 -12.86 -17.08 0.81
N ILE A 91 -12.36 -17.82 1.81
CA ILE A 91 -13.19 -18.42 2.87
C ILE A 91 -14.00 -17.40 3.67
N ASP A 92 -13.53 -16.16 3.73
CA ASP A 92 -14.17 -15.01 4.37
C ASP A 92 -15.27 -14.37 3.52
N THR A 93 -15.47 -14.81 2.28
CA THR A 93 -16.53 -14.30 1.41
C THR A 93 -17.89 -14.49 2.04
N SER A 94 -18.56 -13.38 2.35
CA SER A 94 -19.86 -13.33 3.02
C SER A 94 -19.89 -13.92 4.44
N LEU A 95 -18.76 -14.33 5.01
CA LEU A 95 -18.66 -14.78 6.40
C LEU A 95 -18.05 -13.69 7.28
N HIS A 96 -18.61 -13.51 8.47
CA HIS A 96 -17.99 -12.66 9.47
C HIS A 96 -16.68 -13.30 9.95
N THR A 97 -15.61 -12.52 10.10
CA THR A 97 -14.27 -12.93 10.61
C THR A 97 -14.30 -14.01 11.70
N LEU A 98 -15.07 -13.76 12.76
CA LEU A 98 -15.19 -14.68 13.90
C LEU A 98 -15.66 -16.09 13.50
N LEU A 99 -16.51 -16.20 12.48
CA LEU A 99 -16.93 -17.49 11.96
C LEU A 99 -15.81 -18.16 11.18
N SER A 100 -15.14 -17.44 10.29
CA SER A 100 -14.00 -17.97 9.55
C SER A 100 -12.95 -18.52 10.51
N GLY A 101 -12.60 -17.76 11.56
CA GLY A 101 -11.71 -18.21 12.62
C GLY A 101 -12.23 -19.41 13.41
N SER A 102 -13.54 -19.49 13.66
CA SER A 102 -14.16 -20.66 14.33
C SER A 102 -14.10 -21.91 13.45
N LEU A 103 -14.37 -21.79 12.15
CA LEU A 103 -14.28 -22.90 11.20
C LEU A 103 -12.84 -23.41 11.10
N ILE A 104 -11.86 -22.51 10.99
CA ILE A 104 -10.43 -22.86 11.00
C ILE A 104 -10.08 -23.62 12.30
N SER A 105 -10.59 -23.15 13.44
CA SER A 105 -10.34 -23.79 14.74
C SER A 105 -10.86 -25.23 14.82
N LEU A 106 -11.96 -25.58 14.12
CA LEU A 106 -12.46 -26.96 14.07
C LEU A 106 -11.43 -27.91 13.43
N PHE A 107 -10.72 -27.46 12.40
CA PHE A 107 -9.68 -28.27 11.75
C PHE A 107 -8.43 -28.43 12.62
N LYS A 108 -8.17 -27.49 13.52
CA LYS A 108 -7.00 -27.48 14.41
C LYS A 108 -7.22 -28.26 15.70
N ASP A 109 -8.45 -28.57 16.06
CA ASP A 109 -8.81 -29.28 17.28
C ASP A 109 -8.89 -30.79 17.04
N PRO A 110 -8.02 -31.62 17.64
CA PRO A 110 -8.04 -33.07 17.48
C PRO A 110 -9.34 -33.74 17.92
N GLU A 111 -10.10 -33.15 18.85
CA GLU A 111 -11.41 -33.69 19.27
C GLU A 111 -12.45 -33.54 18.16
N ASN A 112 -12.44 -32.39 17.47
CA ASN A 112 -13.35 -32.10 16.37
C ASN A 112 -12.85 -32.65 15.01
N ASN A 113 -11.53 -32.86 14.87
CA ASN A 113 -10.88 -33.37 13.67
C ASN A 113 -10.08 -34.66 13.93
N PRO A 114 -10.71 -35.75 14.40
CA PRO A 114 -10.02 -36.98 14.77
C PRO A 114 -9.42 -37.73 13.56
N HIS A 115 -9.86 -37.40 12.35
CA HIS A 115 -9.43 -38.03 11.10
C HIS A 115 -8.42 -37.19 10.30
N GLY A 116 -7.92 -36.09 10.88
CA GLY A 116 -6.86 -35.29 10.27
C GLY A 116 -7.25 -34.64 8.94
N ALA A 117 -8.50 -34.20 8.82
CA ALA A 117 -8.93 -33.40 7.68
C ALA A 117 -8.08 -32.12 7.56
N GLN A 118 -7.80 -31.69 6.34
CA GLN A 118 -6.99 -30.51 6.03
C GLN A 118 -7.84 -29.44 5.37
N LEU A 119 -7.59 -28.20 5.74
CA LEU A 119 -8.18 -27.02 5.13
C LEU A 119 -7.09 -26.18 4.48
N ILE A 120 -7.22 -25.95 3.17
CA ILE A 120 -6.39 -25.00 2.41
C ILE A 120 -7.31 -23.90 1.93
N PHE A 121 -6.96 -22.65 2.20
CA PHE A 121 -7.82 -21.55 1.79
C PHE A 121 -7.05 -20.29 1.44
N THR A 122 -7.70 -19.40 0.69
CA THR A 122 -7.28 -18.02 0.49
C THR A 122 -8.20 -17.09 1.28
N SER A 123 -7.67 -15.93 1.69
CA SER A 123 -8.45 -14.92 2.42
C SER A 123 -7.84 -13.54 2.26
N HIS A 124 -8.68 -12.50 2.28
CA HIS A 124 -8.24 -11.11 2.35
C HIS A 124 -8.38 -10.54 3.78
N ASP A 125 -8.96 -11.32 4.71
CA ASP A 125 -9.18 -10.92 6.09
C ASP A 125 -7.89 -10.97 6.92
N THR A 126 -7.26 -9.81 7.05
CA THR A 126 -6.01 -9.64 7.81
C THR A 126 -6.12 -9.99 9.29
N SER A 127 -7.32 -10.03 9.86
CA SER A 127 -7.49 -10.35 11.28
C SER A 127 -7.24 -11.83 11.60
N LEU A 128 -7.31 -12.71 10.59
CA LEU A 128 -6.92 -14.13 10.71
C LEU A 128 -5.42 -14.33 10.94
N LEU A 129 -4.59 -13.31 10.61
CA LEU A 129 -3.16 -13.29 10.91
C LEU A 129 -2.87 -13.05 12.40
N GLY A 130 -3.86 -12.54 13.14
CA GLY A 130 -3.73 -12.15 14.54
C GLY A 130 -4.41 -13.14 15.50
N ARG A 131 -4.96 -12.58 16.57
CA ARG A 131 -5.74 -13.33 17.57
C ARG A 131 -7.23 -13.03 17.40
N VAL A 132 -8.04 -14.08 17.31
CA VAL A 132 -9.50 -14.00 17.36
C VAL A 132 -9.97 -14.53 18.70
N HIS A 133 -10.77 -13.73 19.43
CA HIS A 133 -11.18 -14.03 20.82
C HIS A 133 -10.01 -14.37 21.78
N GLY A 134 -8.85 -13.73 21.58
CA GLY A 134 -7.68 -13.92 22.42
C GLY A 134 -6.87 -15.20 22.14
N ARG A 135 -7.25 -15.99 21.12
CA ARG A 135 -6.52 -17.17 20.66
C ARG A 135 -5.92 -16.92 19.29
N GLU A 136 -4.74 -17.47 19.07
CA GLU A 136 -4.09 -17.49 17.77
C GLU A 136 -4.87 -18.38 16.80
N VAL A 137 -5.29 -17.84 15.65
CA VAL A 137 -6.03 -18.61 14.64
C VAL A 137 -5.06 -19.41 13.78
N LEU A 138 -4.03 -18.74 13.26
CA LEU A 138 -2.99 -19.32 12.41
C LEU A 138 -1.60 -19.02 12.97
N THR A 139 -0.71 -19.99 12.95
CA THR A 139 0.72 -19.85 13.27
C THR A 139 1.50 -19.37 12.05
N GLU A 140 2.75 -18.91 12.22
CA GLU A 140 3.57 -18.37 11.12
C GLU A 140 3.84 -19.42 10.02
N ASP A 141 3.91 -20.71 10.37
CA ASP A 141 4.14 -21.81 9.42
C ASP A 141 2.87 -22.19 8.62
N GLU A 142 1.69 -21.81 9.11
CA GLU A 142 0.40 -22.04 8.46
C GLU A 142 0.05 -20.90 7.49
N ILE A 143 0.84 -19.83 7.44
CA ILE A 143 0.56 -18.62 6.66
C ILE A 143 1.51 -18.52 5.47
N TRP A 144 0.92 -18.42 4.28
CA TRP A 144 1.63 -18.16 3.04
C TRP A 144 1.10 -16.88 2.40
N LEU A 145 2.02 -16.01 2.01
CA LEU A 145 1.75 -14.69 1.47
C LEU A 145 1.94 -14.70 -0.05
N THR A 146 1.12 -13.92 -0.75
CA THR A 146 1.24 -13.75 -2.19
C THR A 146 1.51 -12.29 -2.54
N GLU A 147 2.48 -12.04 -3.41
CA GLU A 147 2.77 -10.70 -3.94
C GLU A 147 2.88 -10.77 -5.46
N LYS A 148 2.35 -9.75 -6.14
CA LYS A 148 2.53 -9.59 -7.58
C LYS A 148 3.68 -8.64 -7.86
N ASP A 149 4.56 -9.04 -8.77
CA ASP A 149 5.57 -8.13 -9.29
C ASP A 149 5.00 -7.18 -10.36
N THR A 150 5.84 -6.29 -10.85
CA THR A 150 5.47 -5.30 -11.88
C THR A 150 5.14 -5.91 -13.24
N GLU A 151 5.52 -7.17 -13.48
CA GLU A 151 5.18 -7.92 -14.69
C GLU A 151 3.86 -8.72 -14.51
N GLY A 152 3.26 -8.67 -13.31
CA GLY A 152 2.03 -9.34 -12.95
C GLY A 152 2.23 -10.79 -12.50
N ALA A 153 3.48 -11.28 -12.42
CA ALA A 153 3.78 -12.60 -11.92
C ALA A 153 3.57 -12.66 -10.41
N THR A 154 2.98 -13.76 -9.93
CA THR A 154 2.65 -13.93 -8.51
C THR A 154 3.69 -14.81 -7.84
N SER A 155 4.31 -14.29 -6.79
CA SER A 155 5.22 -15.02 -5.91
C SER A 155 4.49 -15.45 -4.65
N LEU A 156 4.73 -16.69 -4.22
CA LEU A 156 4.16 -17.28 -3.01
C LEU A 156 5.31 -17.60 -2.04
N PHE A 157 5.23 -17.12 -0.80
CA PHE A 157 6.31 -17.30 0.19
C PHE A 157 5.75 -17.45 1.62
N PRO A 158 6.41 -18.25 2.49
CA PRO A 158 5.93 -18.49 3.85
C PRO A 158 6.20 -17.28 4.75
N MET A 159 5.27 -17.00 5.67
CA MET A 159 5.45 -15.94 6.67
C MET A 159 6.59 -16.24 7.64
N SER A 160 6.85 -17.52 7.94
CA SER A 160 7.98 -17.94 8.80
C SER A 160 9.37 -17.66 8.22
N SER A 161 9.47 -17.14 6.98
CA SER A 161 10.74 -16.65 6.43
C SER A 161 11.23 -15.32 7.03
N TYR A 162 10.39 -14.62 7.81
CA TYR A 162 10.72 -13.36 8.47
C TYR A 162 11.14 -13.57 9.93
N GLU A 163 12.07 -12.76 10.44
CA GLU A 163 12.49 -12.84 11.85
C GLU A 163 11.30 -12.57 12.81
N SER A 164 10.97 -13.58 13.62
CA SER A 164 9.85 -13.54 14.57
C SER A 164 10.12 -12.53 15.69
N ALA A 165 9.58 -11.32 15.59
CA ALA A 165 9.66 -10.30 16.65
C ALA A 165 8.57 -10.48 17.74
N GLY A 166 8.19 -11.73 18.04
CA GLY A 166 7.12 -12.10 18.99
C GLY A 166 5.70 -12.08 18.39
N GLU A 167 4.79 -12.84 19.03
CA GLU A 167 3.41 -13.13 18.60
C GLU A 167 2.47 -11.90 18.53
N GLU A 168 2.81 -10.80 19.20
CA GLU A 168 1.91 -9.66 19.34
C GLU A 168 1.95 -8.73 18.11
N ASN A 169 0.77 -8.57 17.47
CA ASN A 169 0.45 -7.63 16.39
C ASN A 169 0.88 -8.03 14.96
N ARG A 170 0.74 -9.31 14.57
CA ARG A 170 1.05 -9.78 13.20
C ARG A 170 0.16 -9.13 12.12
N ASP A 171 -1.12 -8.96 12.40
CA ASP A 171 -2.08 -8.21 11.58
C ASP A 171 -1.61 -6.77 11.31
N ARG A 172 -1.23 -6.02 12.35
CA ARG A 172 -0.71 -4.65 12.21
C ARG A 172 0.60 -4.62 11.44
N ARG A 173 1.52 -5.55 11.71
CA ARG A 173 2.81 -5.66 11.00
C ARG A 173 2.61 -5.96 9.52
N TYR A 174 1.62 -6.79 9.18
CA TYR A 174 1.18 -7.01 7.81
C TYR A 174 0.67 -5.71 7.20
N LEU A 175 -0.27 -5.02 7.85
CA LEU A 175 -0.85 -3.76 7.33
C LEU A 175 0.17 -2.64 7.12
N VAL A 176 1.21 -2.52 7.95
CA VAL A 176 2.31 -1.56 7.73
C VAL A 176 3.34 -2.06 6.69
N GLY A 177 3.11 -3.24 6.10
CA GLY A 177 3.88 -3.81 5.00
C GLY A 177 5.20 -4.46 5.40
N ARG A 178 5.34 -4.92 6.64
CA ARG A 178 6.55 -5.60 7.14
C ARG A 178 6.82 -6.93 6.45
N TYR A 179 5.77 -7.62 6.04
CA TYR A 179 5.85 -8.94 5.39
C TYR A 179 5.61 -8.89 3.87
N GLY A 180 5.51 -7.70 3.27
CA GLY A 180 5.06 -7.57 1.88
C GLY A 180 3.59 -7.97 1.70
N ALA A 181 3.21 -8.37 0.49
CA ALA A 181 1.89 -8.91 0.13
C ALA A 181 0.64 -8.03 0.41
N VAL A 182 0.81 -6.79 0.89
CA VAL A 182 -0.29 -5.84 1.08
C VAL A 182 -0.79 -5.33 -0.28
N PRO A 183 -2.10 -5.33 -0.55
CA PRO A 183 -2.65 -4.80 -1.80
C PRO A 183 -2.25 -3.34 -2.04
N PHE A 184 -1.74 -3.07 -3.24
CA PHE A 184 -1.51 -1.71 -3.71
C PHE A 184 -2.78 -1.20 -4.39
N VAL A 185 -3.37 -0.14 -3.84
CA VAL A 185 -4.53 0.54 -4.44
C VAL A 185 -4.02 1.86 -5.02
N ASP A 186 -3.89 1.93 -6.33
CA ASP A 186 -3.69 3.20 -7.04
C ASP A 186 -5.02 3.97 -7.02
N GLU A 187 -5.11 4.98 -6.16
CA GLU A 187 -6.33 5.77 -5.97
C GLU A 187 -6.75 6.50 -7.26
N ASP A 188 -5.80 6.96 -8.07
CA ASP A 188 -6.09 7.65 -9.33
C ASP A 188 -6.59 6.67 -10.39
N LEU A 189 -5.98 5.49 -10.49
CA LEU A 189 -6.47 4.40 -11.33
C LEU A 189 -7.87 3.97 -10.91
N LEU A 190 -8.11 3.83 -9.60
CA LEU A 190 -9.40 3.46 -9.04
C LEU A 190 -10.45 4.52 -9.37
N ILE A 191 -10.16 5.81 -9.14
CA ILE A 191 -11.05 6.92 -9.47
C ILE A 191 -11.32 6.98 -10.98
N ARG A 192 -10.31 6.79 -11.84
CA ARG A 192 -10.48 6.76 -13.30
C ARG A 192 -11.29 5.57 -13.78
N ALA A 193 -11.12 4.39 -13.16
CA ALA A 193 -11.87 3.19 -13.48
C ALA A 193 -13.34 3.29 -13.06
N LEU A 194 -13.62 3.98 -11.95
CA LEU A 194 -14.97 4.19 -11.42
C LEU A 194 -15.71 5.37 -12.07
N ARG A 195 -15.04 6.23 -12.85
CA ARG A 195 -15.70 7.30 -13.60
C ARG A 195 -16.67 6.70 -14.63
N PRO A 196 -17.94 7.12 -14.66
CA PRO A 196 -18.86 6.73 -15.71
C PRO A 196 -18.26 7.09 -17.06
N ARG A 197 -18.26 6.15 -18.02
CA ARG A 197 -17.99 6.47 -19.43
C ARG A 197 -19.17 7.27 -19.97
N THR A 198 -19.25 8.55 -19.66
CA THR A 198 -20.06 9.50 -20.41
C THR A 198 -19.30 9.82 -21.68
N ASP A 199 -19.53 9.06 -22.74
CA ASP A 199 -19.29 9.45 -24.14
C ASP A 199 -19.94 8.39 -25.04
N ALA A 200 -21.27 8.32 -24.97
CA ALA A 200 -22.09 7.81 -26.06
C ALA A 200 -23.26 8.77 -26.20
N LEU A 201 -23.43 9.28 -27.43
CA LEU A 201 -24.46 10.21 -27.88
C LEU A 201 -24.12 11.69 -27.65
N GLU A 202 -23.45 12.29 -28.63
CA GLU A 202 -23.94 13.54 -29.18
C GLU A 202 -23.63 13.61 -30.68
N ASN A 203 -24.52 14.29 -31.37
CA ASN A 203 -25.10 13.93 -32.65
C ASN A 203 -24.61 14.86 -33.77
N ASP A 204 -24.77 14.36 -34.99
CA ASP A 204 -24.82 15.00 -36.31
C ASP A 204 -24.76 16.54 -36.39
N GLY A 205 -23.95 17.02 -37.35
CA GLY A 205 -24.07 18.40 -37.82
C GLY A 205 -23.16 18.78 -38.98
N SER A 206 -23.61 18.48 -40.20
CA SER A 206 -23.31 19.13 -41.50
C SER A 206 -21.88 19.10 -42.03
N GLY A 207 -21.72 18.40 -43.16
CA GLY A 207 -20.52 18.44 -43.97
C GLY A 207 -20.48 19.63 -44.93
N GLU A 208 -19.28 19.89 -45.46
CA GLU A 208 -19.07 20.26 -46.85
C GLU A 208 -17.61 19.97 -47.26
N GLU A 209 -17.51 19.18 -48.33
CA GLU A 209 -16.49 19.01 -49.37
C GLU A 209 -14.97 18.97 -49.05
N SER A 210 -14.38 17.84 -49.47
CA SER A 210 -12.95 17.70 -49.83
C SER A 210 -12.66 18.37 -51.18
N PRO A 211 -11.38 18.68 -51.49
CA PRO A 211 -10.70 17.72 -52.37
C PRO A 211 -9.26 17.38 -51.97
N MET A 212 -8.91 16.12 -52.26
CA MET A 212 -7.57 15.55 -52.23
C MET A 212 -6.56 16.34 -53.09
N ARG A 213 -5.33 16.53 -52.57
CA ARG A 213 -4.10 16.00 -53.21
C ARG A 213 -2.82 16.20 -52.40
N LYS A 214 -2.16 15.05 -52.19
CA LYS A 214 -0.73 14.72 -52.29
C LYS A 214 0.31 15.65 -51.65
N GLY A 215 1.10 15.06 -50.75
CA GLY A 215 2.52 15.42 -50.57
C GLY A 215 3.01 15.14 -49.16
N ARG A 216 3.81 14.07 -49.01
CA ARG A 216 4.60 13.81 -47.81
C ARG A 216 5.41 15.05 -47.43
N SER A 217 5.19 15.58 -46.24
CA SER A 217 6.26 16.16 -45.43
C SER A 217 6.24 15.44 -44.08
N GLN A 218 7.42 15.01 -43.64
CA GLN A 218 7.65 14.48 -42.31
C GLN A 218 7.38 15.59 -41.29
N GLY A 219 6.13 15.73 -40.88
CA GLY A 219 5.75 16.48 -39.70
C GLY A 219 6.22 15.69 -38.48
N ARG A 220 7.28 16.18 -37.84
CA ARG A 220 7.78 15.74 -36.54
C ARG A 220 6.58 15.49 -35.62
N ARG A 221 6.37 14.23 -35.18
CA ARG A 221 5.43 13.94 -34.07
C ARG A 221 5.80 14.91 -32.94
N PRO A 222 4.85 15.65 -32.35
CA PRO A 222 5.15 16.37 -31.11
C PRO A 222 5.64 15.29 -30.14
N GLY A 223 6.88 15.43 -29.66
CA GLY A 223 7.37 14.58 -28.58
C GLY A 223 6.45 14.72 -27.35
N PRO A 224 6.49 13.78 -26.41
CA PRO A 224 5.73 13.89 -25.17
C PRO A 224 6.07 15.24 -24.52
N ARG A 225 5.08 16.11 -24.35
CA ARG A 225 5.24 17.34 -23.57
C ARG A 225 5.68 16.94 -22.17
N ARG A 226 6.85 17.43 -21.73
CA ARG A 226 7.22 17.42 -20.30
C ARG A 226 6.28 18.38 -19.59
N GLU A 227 5.16 17.89 -19.07
CA GLU A 227 4.14 18.76 -18.47
C GLU A 227 4.38 19.11 -17.00
N HIS A 228 5.42 18.59 -16.32
CA HIS A 228 5.63 18.91 -14.92
C HIS A 228 7.11 19.12 -14.53
N ALA A 229 7.51 20.39 -14.36
CA ALA A 229 8.73 20.79 -13.65
C ALA A 229 8.47 20.78 -12.13
N LYS A 230 8.06 19.63 -11.60
CA LYS A 230 7.78 19.45 -10.18
C LYS A 230 8.78 18.50 -9.56
N VAL A 231 9.24 18.80 -8.35
CA VAL A 231 10.15 17.94 -7.57
C VAL A 231 9.46 17.49 -6.29
N LEU A 232 9.55 16.20 -5.99
CA LEU A 232 9.12 15.63 -4.71
C LEU A 232 10.33 15.34 -3.83
N ILE A 233 10.22 15.65 -2.55
CA ILE A 233 11.21 15.31 -1.52
C ILE A 233 10.50 14.47 -0.47
N LEU A 234 10.99 13.25 -0.26
CA LEU A 234 10.53 12.30 0.74
C LEU A 234 11.56 12.21 1.86
N GLY A 235 11.20 12.69 3.04
CA GLY A 235 12.05 12.62 4.24
C GLY A 235 11.56 11.59 5.26
N GLU A 236 12.43 11.17 6.17
CA GLU A 236 12.14 10.19 7.22
C GLU A 236 11.23 10.75 8.33
N GLY A 237 11.38 12.03 8.72
CA GLY A 237 10.68 12.60 9.85
C GLY A 237 10.35 14.09 9.76
N GLU A 238 9.89 14.63 10.89
CA GLU A 238 9.47 16.03 10.98
C GLU A 238 10.62 17.01 10.75
N THR A 239 11.85 16.67 11.18
CA THR A 239 13.02 17.53 11.05
C THR A 239 13.36 17.81 9.58
N GLU A 240 13.38 16.78 8.73
CA GLU A 240 13.60 16.88 7.28
C GLU A 240 12.48 17.69 6.65
N ARG A 241 11.22 17.36 6.96
CA ARG A 241 10.04 18.06 6.41
C ARG A 241 10.09 19.54 6.71
N GLU A 242 10.31 19.91 7.97
CA GLU A 242 10.36 21.31 8.41
C GLU A 242 11.51 22.06 7.75
N TYR A 243 12.70 21.45 7.68
CA TYR A 243 13.85 22.04 7.01
C TYR A 243 13.58 22.31 5.53
N PHE A 244 13.15 21.31 4.76
CA PHE A 244 12.93 21.47 3.31
C PHE A 244 11.72 22.36 3.01
N THR A 245 10.68 22.35 3.85
CA THR A 245 9.54 23.28 3.73
C THR A 245 10.00 24.73 3.91
N GLY A 246 10.87 24.98 4.90
CA GLY A 246 11.45 26.31 5.12
C GLY A 246 12.44 26.73 4.02
N LEU A 247 13.28 25.81 3.54
CA LEU A 247 14.19 26.04 2.42
C LEU A 247 13.43 26.38 1.13
N ARG A 248 12.34 25.66 0.85
CA ARG A 248 11.42 25.94 -0.26
C ARG A 248 10.89 27.37 -0.19
N ARG A 249 10.42 27.79 0.99
CA ARG A 249 9.95 29.17 1.23
C ARG A 249 11.06 30.20 0.98
N HIS A 250 12.27 29.93 1.45
CA HIS A 250 13.43 30.80 1.26
C HIS A 250 13.74 31.03 -0.23
N PHE A 251 13.77 29.98 -1.06
CA PHE A 251 14.00 30.14 -2.50
C PHE A 251 12.83 30.81 -3.23
N LYS A 252 11.60 30.55 -2.80
CA LYS A 252 10.40 31.24 -3.32
C LYS A 252 10.49 32.75 -3.08
N GLU A 253 10.89 33.17 -1.88
CA GLU A 253 11.08 34.58 -1.52
C GLU A 253 12.23 35.23 -2.33
N LEU A 254 13.33 34.53 -2.56
CA LEU A 254 14.42 35.00 -3.43
C LEU A 254 14.00 35.14 -4.91
N SER A 255 13.08 34.30 -5.37
CA SER A 255 12.61 34.29 -6.76
C SER A 255 11.51 35.32 -7.02
N ALA A 256 10.73 35.68 -5.99
CA ALA A 256 9.63 36.66 -6.07
C ALA A 256 10.09 38.12 -6.32
N GLY A 257 11.40 38.38 -6.46
CA GLY A 257 11.94 39.67 -6.91
C GLY A 257 11.78 39.96 -8.41
N ALA A 258 11.28 39.03 -9.21
CA ALA A 258 10.96 39.20 -10.63
C ALA A 258 9.50 39.65 -10.84
N PRO A 259 9.20 40.55 -11.81
CA PRO A 259 7.87 41.14 -11.95
C PRO A 259 6.81 40.07 -12.28
N VAL A 260 5.85 39.89 -11.37
CA VAL A 260 4.82 38.86 -11.40
C VAL A 260 3.66 39.28 -12.31
N GLY A 261 3.47 38.55 -13.42
CA GLY A 261 2.19 38.53 -14.14
C GLY A 261 1.14 37.77 -13.31
N GLN A 262 -0.08 38.29 -13.26
CA GLN A 262 -1.19 37.68 -12.51
C GLN A 262 -1.57 36.31 -13.09
N GLY A 263 -1.02 35.24 -12.51
CA GLY A 263 -1.37 33.86 -12.76
C GLY A 263 -0.88 32.99 -11.60
N HIS A 264 -1.72 32.08 -11.11
CA HIS A 264 -1.33 31.13 -10.06
C HIS A 264 -0.35 30.11 -10.65
N VAL A 265 0.95 30.31 -10.46
CA VAL A 265 1.98 29.33 -10.83
C VAL A 265 1.91 28.16 -9.84
N PRO A 266 1.78 26.90 -10.31
CA PRO A 266 1.79 25.71 -9.45
C PRO A 266 3.09 25.64 -8.64
N GLU A 267 3.02 25.17 -7.40
CA GLU A 267 4.22 25.07 -6.55
C GLU A 267 5.20 24.02 -7.12
N PRO A 268 6.48 24.39 -7.39
CA PRO A 268 7.40 23.51 -8.12
C PRO A 268 8.06 22.44 -7.23
N VAL A 269 7.89 22.52 -5.90
CA VAL A 269 8.50 21.58 -4.95
C VAL A 269 7.48 21.15 -3.89
N SER A 270 7.28 19.83 -3.80
CA SER A 270 6.52 19.15 -2.76
C SER A 270 7.48 18.51 -1.75
N VAL A 271 7.16 18.64 -0.46
CA VAL A 271 7.94 18.06 0.64
C VAL A 271 6.99 17.23 1.48
N GLU A 272 7.27 15.94 1.61
CA GLU A 272 6.42 14.97 2.29
C GLU A 272 7.27 14.10 3.23
N ILE A 273 6.61 13.57 4.27
CA ILE A 273 7.21 12.56 5.14
C ILE A 273 6.82 11.22 4.53
N ALA A 274 7.80 10.35 4.34
CA ALA A 274 7.57 9.00 3.86
C ALA A 274 6.62 8.27 4.83
N ALA A 275 5.75 7.43 4.28
CA ALA A 275 4.84 6.63 5.11
C ALA A 275 5.59 5.64 6.03
N ARG A 276 6.87 5.39 5.73
CA ARG A 276 7.75 4.46 6.44
C ARG A 276 9.13 5.10 6.66
N THR A 277 9.79 4.77 7.76
CA THR A 277 11.03 5.46 8.18
C THR A 277 12.33 4.73 7.81
N ALA A 278 12.28 3.44 7.44
CA ALA A 278 13.51 2.72 7.04
C ALA A 278 14.01 3.19 5.66
N ALA A 279 15.32 3.34 5.48
CA ALA A 279 15.91 3.89 4.25
C ALA A 279 15.54 3.05 3.01
N SER A 280 15.58 1.73 3.12
CA SER A 280 15.13 0.81 2.07
C SER A 280 13.67 0.99 1.63
N LEU A 281 12.80 1.42 2.56
CA LEU A 281 11.38 1.65 2.34
C LEU A 281 11.10 3.05 1.79
N ILE A 282 11.81 4.07 2.27
CA ILE A 282 11.78 5.44 1.70
C ILE A 282 12.19 5.39 0.22
N VAL A 283 13.24 4.61 -0.10
CA VAL A 283 13.65 4.39 -1.49
C VAL A 283 12.58 3.66 -2.29
N LYS A 284 11.93 2.63 -1.73
CA LYS A 284 10.85 1.92 -2.42
C LYS A 284 9.69 2.88 -2.73
N GLU A 285 9.25 3.64 -1.75
CA GLU A 285 8.21 4.66 -1.91
C GLU A 285 8.58 5.69 -2.99
N ALA A 286 9.82 6.20 -3.00
CA ALA A 286 10.26 7.11 -4.04
C ALA A 286 10.22 6.50 -5.46
N LEU A 287 10.53 5.20 -5.59
CA LEU A 287 10.46 4.47 -6.86
C LEU A 287 9.02 4.21 -7.31
N ASP A 288 8.11 3.97 -6.38
CA ASP A 288 6.68 3.71 -6.66
C ASP A 288 5.97 4.99 -7.13
N ARG A 289 6.37 6.15 -6.62
CA ARG A 289 5.77 7.46 -6.94
C ARG A 289 6.27 8.08 -8.26
N ARG A 290 7.11 7.37 -9.04
CA ARG A 290 7.71 7.90 -10.27
C ARG A 290 6.72 8.31 -11.35
N SER A 291 5.54 7.69 -11.39
CA SER A 291 4.50 7.98 -12.37
C SER A 291 3.53 9.10 -11.96
N GLU A 292 3.71 9.71 -10.78
CA GLU A 292 2.81 10.76 -10.24
C GLU A 292 2.99 12.14 -10.92
N GLY A 293 3.70 12.21 -12.04
CA GLY A 293 3.90 13.46 -12.76
C GLY A 293 4.93 14.39 -12.11
N TYR A 294 5.92 13.85 -11.39
CA TYR A 294 7.11 14.61 -11.00
C TYR A 294 8.19 14.52 -12.08
N SER A 295 9.05 15.52 -12.13
CA SER A 295 10.29 15.47 -12.94
C SER A 295 11.40 14.72 -12.22
N GLU A 296 11.48 14.89 -10.90
CA GLU A 296 12.53 14.35 -10.04
C GLU A 296 11.95 14.05 -8.65
N ILE A 297 12.36 12.95 -8.06
CA ILE A 297 11.98 12.55 -6.70
C ILE A 297 13.26 12.30 -5.91
N TRP A 298 13.35 12.88 -4.71
CA TRP A 298 14.48 12.73 -3.80
C TRP A 298 14.06 11.96 -2.55
N ALA A 299 14.62 10.76 -2.38
CA ALA A 299 14.56 10.01 -1.13
C ALA A 299 15.68 10.51 -0.20
N VAL A 300 15.30 11.14 0.92
CA VAL A 300 16.22 11.68 1.92
C VAL A 300 16.12 10.84 3.20
N PHE A 301 17.22 10.22 3.59
CA PHE A 301 17.25 9.29 4.72
C PHE A 301 18.61 9.26 5.42
N ASP A 302 18.62 8.74 6.64
CA ASP A 302 19.82 8.57 7.42
C ASP A 302 20.42 7.17 7.29
N THR A 303 21.65 7.02 7.76
CA THR A 303 22.46 5.80 7.57
C THR A 303 22.30 4.73 8.66
N GLU A 304 21.23 4.74 9.46
CA GLU A 304 21.06 3.97 10.72
C GLU A 304 21.26 2.43 10.60
N GLY A 305 22.48 1.97 10.32
CA GLY A 305 22.84 0.57 10.15
C GLY A 305 22.56 -0.04 8.77
N GLU A 306 21.98 0.70 7.82
CA GLU A 306 21.66 0.19 6.47
C GLU A 306 22.85 0.33 5.49
N ASN A 307 23.00 -0.65 4.58
CA ASN A 307 23.98 -0.58 3.50
C ASN A 307 23.51 0.39 2.40
N VAL A 308 23.79 1.67 2.63
CA VAL A 308 23.44 2.76 1.73
C VAL A 308 23.99 2.53 0.32
N HIS A 309 25.18 1.95 0.15
CA HIS A 309 25.76 1.72 -1.19
C HIS A 309 24.89 0.80 -2.04
N GLN A 310 24.38 -0.30 -1.46
CA GLN A 310 23.47 -1.22 -2.17
C GLN A 310 22.15 -0.53 -2.51
N LEU A 311 21.60 0.28 -1.60
CA LEU A 311 20.36 1.03 -1.85
C LEU A 311 20.53 2.04 -3.00
N ARG A 312 21.66 2.75 -3.03
CA ARG A 312 21.96 3.71 -4.10
C ARG A 312 22.24 3.04 -5.43
N ALA A 313 22.90 1.89 -5.44
CA ALA A 313 23.08 1.07 -6.64
C ALA A 313 21.73 0.65 -7.20
N ARG A 314 20.82 0.14 -6.35
CA ARG A 314 19.46 -0.23 -6.74
C ARG A 314 18.71 0.92 -7.43
N VAL A 315 18.76 2.13 -6.88
CA VAL A 315 18.13 3.32 -7.51
C VAL A 315 18.77 3.65 -8.85
N ARG A 316 20.09 3.62 -8.93
CA ARG A 316 20.84 3.93 -10.16
C ARG A 316 20.58 2.92 -11.28
N ASP A 317 20.46 1.65 -10.93
CA ASP A 317 20.30 0.54 -11.88
C ASP A 317 18.84 0.37 -12.32
N THR A 318 17.90 1.04 -11.65
CA THR A 318 16.50 1.05 -12.04
C THR A 318 16.30 1.90 -13.30
N LYS A 319 15.90 1.25 -14.40
CA LYS A 319 15.61 1.95 -15.66
C LYS A 319 14.34 2.78 -15.52
N CYS A 320 14.43 4.08 -15.83
CA CYS A 320 13.27 4.97 -15.90
C CYS A 320 12.88 5.22 -17.36
N SER A 321 11.59 5.12 -17.66
CA SER A 321 11.04 5.57 -18.93
C SER A 321 11.02 7.10 -19.03
N ASN A 322 10.88 7.65 -20.24
CA ASN A 322 10.81 9.10 -20.44
C ASN A 322 9.57 9.77 -19.79
N ALA A 323 8.58 8.98 -19.36
CA ALA A 323 7.36 9.44 -18.71
C ALA A 323 7.43 9.41 -17.17
N GLU A 324 8.47 8.78 -16.61
CA GLU A 324 8.67 8.64 -15.16
C GLU A 324 9.63 9.69 -14.62
N ALA A 325 9.40 10.09 -13.37
CA ALA A 325 10.31 10.93 -12.61
C ALA A 325 11.66 10.24 -12.40
N THR A 326 12.75 10.99 -12.45
CA THR A 326 14.07 10.46 -12.06
C THR A 326 14.15 10.37 -10.53
N VAL A 327 14.42 9.18 -9.98
CA VAL A 327 14.59 9.01 -8.54
C VAL A 327 16.05 9.16 -8.17
N ARG A 328 16.29 9.91 -7.09
CA ARG A 328 17.61 10.14 -6.51
C ARG A 328 17.56 9.96 -5.00
N THR A 329 18.72 9.71 -4.43
CA THR A 329 18.90 9.52 -2.99
C THR A 329 19.82 10.59 -2.44
N ALA A 330 19.45 11.16 -1.31
CA ALA A 330 20.34 11.99 -0.50
C ALA A 330 20.40 11.42 0.92
N VAL A 331 21.58 11.45 1.52
CA VAL A 331 21.89 10.73 2.74
C VAL A 331 22.66 11.64 3.68
N SER A 332 22.37 11.52 4.97
CA SER A 332 23.14 12.14 6.04
C SER A 332 23.61 11.09 7.04
N HIS A 333 24.93 11.05 7.28
CA HIS A 333 25.58 10.11 8.18
C HIS A 333 26.17 10.83 9.40
N PRO A 334 25.95 10.35 10.64
CA PRO A 334 25.07 9.23 10.99
C PRO A 334 23.58 9.58 11.01
N ALA A 335 23.23 10.87 11.02
CA ALA A 335 21.86 11.36 11.09
C ALA A 335 21.69 12.73 10.39
N PHE A 336 20.46 13.17 10.15
CA PHE A 336 20.13 14.41 9.46
C PHE A 336 20.63 15.65 10.20
N GLU A 337 20.80 15.58 11.53
CA GLU A 337 21.39 16.67 12.30
C GLU A 337 22.82 17.03 11.85
N VAL A 338 23.55 16.12 11.19
CA VAL A 338 24.86 16.44 10.58
C VAL A 338 24.72 17.49 9.49
N TRP A 339 23.70 17.36 8.64
CA TRP A 339 23.39 18.37 7.64
C TRP A 339 23.09 19.72 8.28
N LEU A 340 22.27 19.75 9.34
CA LEU A 340 21.98 20.98 10.10
C LEU A 340 23.23 21.60 10.72
N LEU A 341 24.13 20.78 11.27
CA LEU A 341 25.40 21.25 11.84
C LEU A 341 26.34 21.87 10.81
N PHE A 342 26.31 21.42 9.55
CA PHE A 342 27.09 22.05 8.47
C PHE A 342 26.69 23.51 8.23
N HIS A 343 25.49 23.93 8.62
CA HIS A 343 25.10 25.33 8.57
C HIS A 343 25.83 26.19 9.58
N HIS A 344 26.38 25.67 10.67
CA HIS A 344 26.97 26.51 11.73
C HIS A 344 28.45 26.25 11.97
N LEU A 345 28.90 25.02 11.77
CA LEU A 345 30.22 24.59 12.19
C LEU A 345 31.26 24.69 11.07
N ASN A 346 32.51 24.96 11.47
CA ASN A 346 33.68 24.92 10.60
C ASN A 346 34.11 23.46 10.30
N PRO A 347 34.83 23.21 9.19
CA PRO A 347 35.42 21.90 8.89
C PRO A 347 36.23 21.36 10.08
N GLY A 348 36.10 20.06 10.36
CA GLY A 348 36.79 19.39 11.48
C GLY A 348 36.06 19.45 12.84
N ALA A 349 35.10 20.37 13.04
CA ALA A 349 34.34 20.47 14.28
C ALA A 349 33.34 19.31 14.54
N LEU A 350 33.22 18.38 13.59
CA LEU A 350 32.44 17.15 13.72
C LEU A 350 33.29 15.93 14.07
N SER A 351 34.59 16.12 14.33
CA SER A 351 35.46 15.05 14.81
C SER A 351 34.88 14.44 16.09
N GLY A 352 34.60 13.13 16.10
CA GLY A 352 33.98 12.44 17.23
C GLY A 352 32.46 12.33 17.18
N CYS A 353 31.79 12.88 16.16
CA CYS A 353 30.36 12.68 15.95
C CYS A 353 30.16 11.38 15.15
N HIS A 354 30.06 10.24 15.83
CA HIS A 354 29.96 8.93 15.16
C HIS A 354 28.58 8.29 15.29
N GLN A 355 27.74 8.84 16.16
CA GLN A 355 26.39 8.32 16.42
C GLN A 355 25.35 9.45 16.29
N PRO A 356 24.07 9.13 15.99
CA PRO A 356 22.99 10.12 15.92
C PRO A 356 22.90 11.00 17.17
N LYS A 357 23.09 10.41 18.36
CA LYS A 357 23.08 11.11 19.65
C LYS A 357 24.18 12.16 19.78
N ASP A 358 25.33 11.97 19.13
CA ASP A 358 26.41 12.95 19.15
C ASP A 358 26.04 14.17 18.32
N ALA A 359 25.45 13.96 17.14
CA ALA A 359 24.98 15.02 16.27
C ALA A 359 23.89 15.84 16.96
N GLU A 360 22.91 15.18 17.56
CA GLU A 360 21.83 15.85 18.28
C GLU A 360 22.35 16.68 19.47
N ARG A 361 23.26 16.12 20.27
CA ARG A 361 23.87 16.81 21.41
C ARG A 361 24.67 18.03 20.97
N LEU A 362 25.45 17.92 19.91
CA LEU A 362 26.24 19.02 19.38
C LEU A 362 25.35 20.09 18.75
N LEU A 363 24.26 19.70 18.10
CA LEU A 363 23.29 20.62 17.52
C LEU A 363 22.58 21.44 18.59
N ARG A 364 22.11 20.80 19.68
CA ARG A 364 21.53 21.49 20.84
C ARG A 364 22.49 22.49 21.50
N LYS A 365 23.80 22.23 21.44
CA LYS A 365 24.83 23.15 21.96
C LYS A 365 25.08 24.34 21.01
N THR A 366 24.98 24.09 19.71
CA THR A 366 25.24 25.08 18.65
C THR A 366 24.05 25.98 18.40
N VAL A 367 22.84 25.44 18.52
CA VAL A 367 21.54 26.10 18.32
C VAL A 367 20.68 25.84 19.57
N PRO A 368 20.85 26.60 20.65
CA PRO A 368 20.20 26.32 21.95
C PRO A 368 18.67 26.32 21.92
N GLN A 369 18.07 27.08 21.00
CA GLN A 369 16.62 27.16 20.81
C GLN A 369 16.03 25.93 20.10
N TRP A 370 16.86 25.13 19.42
CA TRP A 370 16.41 23.99 18.63
C TRP A 370 16.03 22.78 19.50
N ALA A 371 14.98 22.06 19.08
CA ALA A 371 14.57 20.77 19.61
C ALA A 371 14.16 19.82 18.47
N LYS A 372 14.47 18.53 18.65
CA LYS A 372 14.02 17.45 17.76
C LYS A 372 12.52 17.16 17.96
N GLY A 373 11.76 17.12 16.87
CA GLY A 373 10.30 16.87 16.86
C GLY A 373 9.45 18.05 17.34
N GLN A 374 8.19 17.77 17.69
CA GLN A 374 7.21 18.81 18.02
C GLN A 374 7.59 19.72 19.19
N VAL A 375 7.27 21.00 19.00
CA VAL A 375 7.47 22.15 19.88
C VAL A 375 7.21 21.81 21.36
N ARG A 376 8.25 21.92 22.19
CA ARG A 376 8.14 21.88 23.66
C ARG A 376 8.32 23.28 24.21
N ARG A 377 7.60 23.62 25.28
CA ARG A 377 7.58 24.94 25.96
C ARG A 377 8.96 25.64 25.94
N GLY A 378 9.08 26.72 25.15
CA GLY A 378 10.28 27.57 25.05
C GLY A 378 11.36 27.10 24.06
N LYS A 379 11.17 25.99 23.33
CA LYS A 379 12.06 25.51 22.26
C LYS A 379 11.31 25.44 20.94
N THR A 380 11.97 25.84 19.86
CA THR A 380 11.44 25.77 18.50
C THR A 380 11.83 24.44 17.86
N GLY A 381 10.99 23.93 16.95
CA GLY A 381 11.36 22.81 16.08
C GLY A 381 12.45 23.20 15.08
N THR A 382 12.50 22.55 13.93
CA THR A 382 13.51 22.81 12.90
C THR A 382 13.11 24.00 12.03
N ALA A 383 13.27 25.21 12.55
CA ALA A 383 13.01 26.44 11.81
C ALA A 383 14.16 26.77 10.84
N PHE A 384 13.90 26.81 9.54
CA PHE A 384 14.94 27.10 8.53
C PHE A 384 15.64 28.46 8.74
N SER A 385 14.98 29.44 9.37
CA SER A 385 15.59 30.73 9.72
C SER A 385 16.84 30.60 10.60
N ASP A 386 16.91 29.57 11.44
CA ASP A 386 18.09 29.30 12.27
C ASP A 386 19.29 28.90 11.41
N PHE A 387 19.05 28.28 10.25
CA PHE A 387 20.06 27.66 9.40
C PHE A 387 20.38 28.47 8.12
N GLY A 388 19.44 29.29 7.63
CA GLY A 388 19.50 29.89 6.29
C GLY A 388 20.78 30.69 5.99
N SER A 389 21.30 31.44 6.96
CA SER A 389 22.56 32.20 6.81
C SER A 389 23.79 31.32 6.52
N GLY A 390 23.72 30.04 6.89
CA GLY A 390 24.77 29.04 6.69
C GLY A 390 24.62 28.18 5.44
N LEU A 391 23.62 28.39 4.59
CA LEU A 391 23.29 27.47 3.49
C LEU A 391 24.47 27.23 2.52
N ASN A 392 25.16 28.29 2.08
CA ASN A 392 26.30 28.16 1.17
C ASN A 392 27.49 27.45 1.81
N ARG A 393 27.71 27.69 3.12
CA ARG A 393 28.72 26.98 3.91
C ARG A 393 28.37 25.48 3.99
N ALA A 394 27.10 25.16 4.25
CA ALA A 394 26.63 23.79 4.32
C ALA A 394 26.81 23.04 2.99
N ARG A 395 26.42 23.67 1.86
CA ARG A 395 26.61 23.12 0.50
C ARG A 395 28.07 22.81 0.20
N THR A 396 28.95 23.80 0.40
CA THR A 396 30.39 23.66 0.13
C THR A 396 30.98 22.51 0.93
N ARG A 397 30.60 22.40 2.20
CA ARG A 397 31.12 21.37 3.11
C ARG A 397 30.63 19.98 2.74
N ALA A 398 29.33 19.83 2.50
CA ALA A 398 28.72 18.59 2.07
C ALA A 398 29.36 18.08 0.76
N ALA A 399 29.55 18.95 -0.23
CA ALA A 399 30.22 18.62 -1.49
C ALA A 399 31.69 18.21 -1.33
N SER A 400 32.37 18.72 -0.29
CA SER A 400 33.77 18.39 0.00
C SER A 400 33.98 17.08 0.78
N THR A 401 32.89 16.47 1.29
CA THR A 401 32.99 15.26 2.12
C THR A 401 32.94 14.02 1.23
N ARG A 402 33.81 13.04 1.48
CA ARG A 402 33.81 11.78 0.71
C ARG A 402 32.59 10.93 1.09
N VAL A 403 31.67 10.79 0.14
CA VAL A 403 30.37 10.13 0.29
C VAL A 403 30.48 8.59 0.31
N ASP A 404 31.58 8.02 -0.22
CA ASP A 404 31.69 6.58 -0.51
C ASP A 404 32.69 5.80 0.37
N HIS A 405 33.19 6.41 1.44
CA HIS A 405 33.99 5.69 2.44
C HIS A 405 33.27 5.72 3.78
N TYR A 406 32.72 4.56 4.17
CA TYR A 406 32.29 4.26 5.54
C TYR A 406 33.51 4.16 6.47
N ASP A 407 34.24 5.26 6.64
CA ASP A 407 35.32 5.39 7.63
C ASP A 407 34.79 5.87 9.00
N GLY A 408 33.45 5.92 9.13
CA GLY A 408 32.74 6.37 10.33
C GLY A 408 32.70 7.89 10.52
N ARG A 409 33.20 8.69 9.57
CA ARG A 409 33.16 10.15 9.68
C ARG A 409 31.81 10.71 9.21
N PRO A 410 31.30 11.78 9.84
CA PRO A 410 30.11 12.48 9.38
C PRO A 410 30.22 12.99 7.96
N TRP A 411 29.20 12.71 7.17
CA TRP A 411 29.06 13.21 5.81
C TRP A 411 27.59 13.42 5.48
N SER A 412 27.32 14.26 4.50
CA SER A 412 25.98 14.44 3.97
C SER A 412 26.07 14.86 2.52
N ASP A 413 25.19 14.34 1.68
CA ASP A 413 25.03 14.79 0.30
C ASP A 413 23.67 15.46 0.03
N VAL A 414 22.98 15.88 1.10
CA VAL A 414 21.75 16.67 1.06
C VAL A 414 21.88 17.97 0.27
N HIS A 415 23.10 18.49 0.09
CA HIS A 415 23.36 19.63 -0.80
C HIS A 415 22.85 19.42 -2.23
N GLN A 416 22.81 18.17 -2.73
CA GLN A 416 22.28 17.89 -4.06
C GLN A 416 20.76 18.13 -4.14
N VAL A 417 20.03 17.90 -3.04
CA VAL A 417 18.61 18.24 -2.93
C VAL A 417 18.43 19.75 -2.96
N VAL A 418 19.28 20.49 -2.24
CA VAL A 418 19.29 21.97 -2.25
C VAL A 418 19.49 22.50 -3.67
N ASP A 419 20.47 21.95 -4.39
CA ASP A 419 20.78 22.34 -5.77
C ASP A 419 19.60 22.04 -6.71
N ALA A 420 18.90 20.91 -6.50
CA ALA A 420 17.71 20.56 -7.26
C ALA A 420 16.54 21.53 -6.99
N ILE A 421 16.29 21.89 -5.73
CA ILE A 421 15.28 22.88 -5.35
C ILE A 421 15.61 24.24 -5.97
N GLU A 422 16.85 24.71 -5.82
CA GLU A 422 17.31 26.01 -6.35
C GLU A 422 17.12 26.09 -7.87
N ARG A 423 17.44 24.99 -8.58
CA ARG A 423 17.23 24.88 -10.03
C ARG A 423 15.77 25.04 -10.42
N GLN A 424 14.84 24.39 -9.73
CA GLN A 424 13.40 24.51 -10.03
C GLN A 424 12.88 25.94 -9.91
N TYR A 425 13.33 26.65 -8.86
CA TYR A 425 12.93 28.03 -8.64
C TYR A 425 13.59 29.01 -9.63
N ARG A 426 14.79 28.71 -10.13
CA ARG A 426 15.44 29.49 -11.21
C ARG A 426 14.78 29.25 -12.58
N GLU A 427 14.47 28.00 -12.92
CA GLU A 427 13.87 27.62 -14.21
C GLU A 427 12.41 28.08 -14.33
N GLY A 428 11.67 28.20 -13.22
CA GLY A 428 10.31 28.74 -13.22
C GLY A 428 10.21 30.28 -13.23
N SER A 429 11.34 30.99 -13.17
CA SER A 429 11.41 32.47 -13.09
C SER A 429 11.85 33.15 -14.41
N GLY A 430 12.13 32.38 -15.46
CA GLY A 430 12.49 32.85 -16.81
C GLY A 430 11.50 32.37 -17.84
#